data_AF-A0A947GDY8-F1
#
_entry.id   AF-A0A947GDY8-F1
#
_cell.length_a   1.000
_cell.length_b   1.000
_cell.length_c   1.000
_cell.angle_alpha   90.00
_cell.angle_beta   90.00
_cell.angle_gamma   90.00
#
_symmetry.space_group_name_H-M   'P 1'
#
loop_
_entity.id
_entity.type
_entity.pdbx_description
1 polymer ?
#
loop_
_entity_poly.entity_id
_entity_poly.type
_entity_poly.pdbx_seq_one_letter_code
_entity_poly.pdbx_strand_id
1 'polypeptide(L)'
;MSRSKLSIWFVVCLLVGAPGCKDGNQAENGEAAAKVPAVDDLAGGEDDLLARRDALLAARNRVRKERTDLSEKLREARAKGSDTAELVARADQLEAEEKRISDEEGQLNESLDAFLRERGELLKQLAAQASAQNRAGAVQTVMVSREKDLASRESRLAKREAELARREATLAKREKETCGVGGGTTIIQAPASPSGSKYRKRDVEPMLRRARRDMSKKGILQSDLPAAVRALESEATKAMAKGDYGRAHFAAAQLLASVRGIRVNKNFIAAKINRLNRAIKGKKLSASKNGEVTKLFRQATANFGDGRFSTANGRLNKIHALIR
;
A
#
# COMPACT_ATOMS: atom_id res chain seq x y z
N MET A 1 -59.62 -11.45 17.06
CA MET A 1 -60.17 -10.22 17.66
C MET A 1 -59.69 -9.03 16.83
N SER A 2 -60.64 -8.17 16.41
CA SER A 2 -60.51 -6.80 15.83
C SER A 2 -59.65 -6.60 14.56
N ARG A 3 -60.27 -6.42 13.38
CA ARG A 3 -60.72 -5.14 12.73
C ARG A 3 -59.57 -4.38 12.04
N SER A 4 -59.41 -4.39 10.71
CA SER A 4 -60.20 -3.75 9.61
C SER A 4 -59.73 -2.33 9.23
N LYS A 5 -59.76 -2.07 7.90
CA LYS A 5 -59.71 -0.81 7.10
C LYS A 5 -58.39 -0.66 6.32
N LEU A 6 -58.29 -0.88 5.00
CA LEU A 6 -59.09 -0.45 3.83
C LEU A 6 -59.19 1.08 3.69
N SER A 7 -58.54 1.63 2.65
CA SER A 7 -59.05 2.75 1.84
C SER A 7 -58.17 2.96 0.60
N ILE A 8 -58.77 2.64 -0.55
CA ILE A 8 -58.40 3.03 -1.92
C ILE A 8 -59.16 4.33 -2.22
N TRP A 9 -58.54 5.37 -2.77
CA TRP A 9 -59.23 6.39 -3.56
C TRP A 9 -58.38 6.86 -4.75
N PHE A 10 -59.04 6.83 -5.91
CA PHE A 10 -58.68 7.36 -7.23
C PHE A 10 -58.55 8.89 -7.22
N VAL A 11 -57.86 9.48 -8.21
CA VAL A 11 -58.43 10.45 -9.19
C VAL A 11 -57.36 10.83 -10.22
N VAL A 12 -57.71 10.62 -11.50
CA VAL A 12 -57.07 11.12 -12.72
C VAL A 12 -57.62 12.52 -13.01
N CYS A 13 -56.77 13.47 -13.41
CA CYS A 13 -57.24 14.64 -14.16
C CYS A 13 -56.18 15.12 -15.16
N LEU A 14 -56.53 14.97 -16.42
CA LEU A 14 -55.85 15.44 -17.63
C LEU A 14 -56.45 16.81 -17.98
N LEU A 15 -55.64 17.85 -18.17
CA LEU A 15 -56.09 19.11 -18.77
C LEU A 15 -55.05 19.60 -19.79
N VAL A 16 -55.54 19.72 -21.02
CA VAL A 16 -54.88 20.30 -22.20
C VAL A 16 -55.37 21.75 -22.34
N GLY A 17 -54.47 22.67 -22.66
CA GLY A 17 -54.80 24.02 -23.11
C GLY A 17 -53.60 24.76 -23.71
N ALA A 18 -53.69 25.13 -24.99
CA ALA A 18 -52.80 26.04 -25.74
C ALA A 18 -53.60 27.31 -26.12
N PRO A 19 -53.07 28.26 -26.93
CA PRO A 19 -51.95 29.20 -26.73
C PRO A 19 -52.45 30.67 -26.61
N GLY A 20 -51.61 31.60 -26.15
CA GLY A 20 -51.96 33.04 -26.15
C GLY A 20 -50.74 33.97 -26.03
N CYS A 21 -50.42 34.65 -27.12
CA CYS A 21 -49.44 35.75 -27.18
C CYS A 21 -50.03 37.03 -26.58
N LYS A 22 -49.25 37.74 -25.73
CA LYS A 22 -49.31 39.20 -25.63
C LYS A 22 -47.98 39.76 -25.15
N ASP A 23 -47.46 40.70 -25.93
CA ASP A 23 -46.19 41.41 -25.76
C ASP A 23 -46.05 42.10 -24.39
N GLY A 24 -44.82 42.05 -23.87
CA GLY A 24 -44.39 42.73 -22.65
C GLY A 24 -42.89 42.58 -22.47
N ASN A 25 -42.14 43.38 -23.23
CA ASN A 25 -40.69 43.49 -23.17
C ASN A 25 -40.28 44.02 -21.78
N GLN A 26 -39.78 43.17 -20.89
CA GLN A 26 -38.92 43.57 -19.78
C GLN A 26 -38.00 42.40 -19.39
N ALA A 27 -36.72 42.60 -19.66
CA ALA A 27 -35.66 41.68 -19.35
C ALA A 27 -35.43 41.61 -17.83
N GLU A 28 -35.91 40.54 -17.21
CA GLU A 28 -35.34 40.03 -15.96
C GLU A 28 -34.77 38.63 -16.22
N ASN A 29 -33.52 38.60 -16.68
CA ASN A 29 -32.67 37.43 -16.54
C ASN A 29 -32.25 37.32 -15.06
N GLY A 30 -33.18 36.86 -14.22
CA GLY A 30 -32.94 36.47 -12.84
C GLY A 30 -32.79 34.95 -12.73
N GLU A 31 -31.60 34.47 -13.06
CA GLU A 31 -30.90 33.38 -12.37
C GLU A 31 -31.76 32.23 -11.76
N ALA A 32 -32.36 31.40 -12.60
CA ALA A 32 -32.66 30.02 -12.24
C ALA A 32 -31.39 29.16 -12.41
N ALA A 33 -30.34 29.48 -11.64
CA ALA A 33 -29.23 28.56 -11.46
C ALA A 33 -29.78 27.34 -10.72
N ALA A 34 -30.01 26.25 -11.46
CA ALA A 34 -30.26 24.95 -10.87
C ALA A 34 -29.17 24.71 -9.84
N LYS A 35 -29.54 24.70 -8.54
CA LYS A 35 -28.64 24.39 -7.43
C LYS A 35 -27.98 23.07 -7.76
N VAL A 36 -26.74 23.12 -8.25
CA VAL A 36 -25.86 21.96 -8.30
C VAL A 36 -25.78 21.46 -6.85
N PRO A 37 -26.08 20.18 -6.58
CA PRO A 37 -25.99 19.64 -5.23
C PRO A 37 -24.62 20.01 -4.65
N ALA A 38 -24.64 20.61 -3.47
CA ALA A 38 -23.50 21.32 -2.93
C ALA A 38 -22.32 20.34 -2.80
N VAL A 39 -21.17 20.73 -3.35
CA VAL A 39 -19.90 19.99 -3.24
C VAL A 39 -19.55 19.65 -1.79
N ASP A 40 -20.12 20.40 -0.83
CA ASP A 40 -19.96 20.18 0.61
C ASP A 40 -20.63 18.88 1.11
N ASP A 41 -21.74 18.42 0.49
CA ASP A 41 -22.39 17.15 0.84
C ASP A 41 -21.53 15.94 0.43
N LEU A 42 -20.76 16.07 -0.66
CA LEU A 42 -19.82 15.04 -1.11
C LEU A 42 -18.59 14.96 -0.18
N ALA A 43 -18.09 16.09 0.30
CA ALA A 43 -16.93 16.10 1.20
C ALA A 43 -17.24 15.41 2.55
N GLY A 44 -18.43 15.64 3.11
CA GLY A 44 -18.88 14.95 4.32
C GLY A 44 -19.03 13.44 4.13
N GLY A 45 -19.58 13.02 2.99
CA GLY A 45 -19.71 11.60 2.65
C GLY A 45 -18.37 10.87 2.51
N GLU A 46 -17.34 11.50 1.93
CA GLU A 46 -16.01 10.90 1.82
C GLU A 46 -15.39 10.66 3.21
N ASP A 47 -15.47 11.64 4.10
CA ASP A 47 -14.89 11.54 5.44
C ASP A 47 -15.59 10.47 6.30
N ASP A 48 -16.91 10.32 6.19
CA ASP A 48 -17.67 9.27 6.86
C ASP A 48 -17.28 7.87 6.37
N LEU A 49 -17.14 7.69 5.05
CA LEU A 49 -16.71 6.40 4.48
C LEU A 49 -15.28 6.05 4.90
N LEU A 50 -14.39 7.05 4.96
CA LEU A 50 -13.02 6.85 5.44
C LEU A 50 -12.98 6.52 6.94
N ALA A 51 -13.77 7.20 7.76
CA ALA A 51 -13.87 6.91 9.19
C ALA A 51 -14.40 5.49 9.44
N ARG A 52 -15.42 5.05 8.70
CA ARG A 52 -15.93 3.67 8.73
C ARG A 52 -14.85 2.67 8.33
N ARG A 53 -14.08 2.96 7.27
CA ARG A 53 -12.95 2.11 6.85
C ARG A 53 -11.94 1.92 7.96
N ASP A 54 -11.53 3.03 8.58
CA ASP A 54 -10.50 3.00 9.62
C ASP A 54 -11.00 2.26 10.87
N ALA A 55 -12.30 2.39 11.21
CA ALA A 55 -12.95 1.61 12.26
C ALA A 55 -12.97 0.10 11.96
N LEU A 56 -13.32 -0.31 10.75
CA LEU A 56 -13.30 -1.72 10.33
C LEU A 56 -11.88 -2.31 10.37
N LEU A 57 -10.88 -1.55 9.92
CA LEU A 57 -9.48 -1.96 10.00
C LEU A 57 -9.02 -2.15 11.45
N ALA A 58 -9.43 -1.26 12.35
CA ALA A 58 -9.14 -1.40 13.78
C ALA A 58 -9.82 -2.64 14.38
N ALA A 59 -11.11 -2.86 14.06
CA ALA A 59 -11.88 -4.03 14.50
C ALA A 59 -11.23 -5.34 14.03
N ARG A 60 -10.85 -5.43 12.74
CA ARG A 60 -10.17 -6.60 12.16
C ARG A 60 -8.85 -6.91 12.86
N ASN A 61 -8.04 -5.87 13.13
CA ASN A 61 -6.76 -6.05 13.82
C ASN A 61 -6.96 -6.55 15.26
N ARG A 62 -8.00 -6.05 15.95
CA ARG A 62 -8.39 -6.52 17.28
C ARG A 62 -8.81 -7.99 17.25
N VAL A 63 -9.72 -8.38 16.36
CA VAL A 63 -10.18 -9.78 16.24
C VAL A 63 -9.02 -10.72 15.93
N ARG A 64 -8.10 -10.36 15.02
CA ARG A 64 -6.91 -11.16 14.73
C ARG A 64 -6.01 -11.37 15.94
N LYS A 65 -5.82 -10.33 16.75
CA LYS A 65 -5.04 -10.43 17.98
C LYS A 65 -5.74 -11.36 18.98
N GLU A 66 -7.04 -11.15 19.23
CA GLU A 66 -7.82 -11.99 20.15
C GLU A 66 -7.82 -13.46 19.70
N ARG A 67 -7.92 -13.75 18.39
CA ARG A 67 -7.82 -15.12 17.86
C ARG A 67 -6.45 -15.75 18.11
N THR A 68 -5.38 -14.98 17.95
CA THR A 68 -4.01 -15.48 18.18
C THR A 68 -3.84 -15.83 19.66
N ASP A 69 -4.19 -14.90 20.55
CA ASP A 69 -4.13 -15.10 22.01
C ASP A 69 -5.00 -16.29 22.47
N LEU A 70 -6.21 -16.42 21.90
CA LEU A 70 -7.13 -17.51 22.21
C LEU A 70 -6.62 -18.87 21.70
N SER A 71 -5.98 -18.90 20.53
CA SER A 71 -5.38 -20.12 20.00
C SER A 71 -4.23 -20.65 20.88
N GLU A 72 -3.45 -19.75 21.47
CA GLU A 72 -2.41 -20.09 22.44
C GLU A 72 -3.03 -20.65 23.73
N LYS A 73 -4.06 -19.98 24.27
CA LYS A 73 -4.80 -20.46 25.45
C LYS A 73 -5.43 -21.82 25.24
N LEU A 74 -6.03 -22.07 24.08
CA LEU A 74 -6.60 -23.38 23.72
C LEU A 74 -5.53 -24.45 23.69
N ARG A 75 -4.34 -24.15 23.14
CA ARG A 75 -3.21 -25.08 23.11
C ARG A 75 -2.74 -25.43 24.52
N GLU A 76 -2.63 -24.44 25.40
CA GLU A 76 -2.23 -24.64 26.79
C GLU A 76 -3.28 -25.42 27.60
N ALA A 77 -4.55 -25.09 27.47
CA ALA A 77 -5.64 -25.78 28.17
C ALA A 77 -5.72 -27.26 27.76
N ARG A 78 -5.56 -27.56 26.46
CA ARG A 78 -5.49 -28.96 25.96
C ARG A 78 -4.28 -29.71 26.51
N ALA A 79 -3.12 -29.07 26.58
CA ALA A 79 -1.92 -29.69 27.14
C ALA A 79 -2.07 -30.02 28.64
N LYS A 80 -2.88 -29.23 29.37
CA LYS A 80 -3.20 -29.44 30.79
C LYS A 80 -4.41 -30.35 31.01
N GLY A 81 -5.08 -30.81 29.96
CA GLY A 81 -6.32 -31.60 30.06
C GLY A 81 -7.50 -30.83 30.68
N SER A 82 -7.48 -29.49 30.63
CA SER A 82 -8.55 -28.64 31.16
C SER A 82 -9.75 -28.59 30.20
N ASP A 83 -10.92 -28.21 30.72
CA ASP A 83 -12.10 -27.96 29.89
C ASP A 83 -11.83 -26.79 28.92
N THR A 84 -12.23 -26.97 27.66
CA THR A 84 -12.03 -26.00 26.57
C THR A 84 -13.32 -25.49 25.95
N ALA A 85 -14.49 -25.91 26.45
CA ALA A 85 -15.79 -25.57 25.85
C ALA A 85 -15.99 -24.05 25.71
N GLU A 86 -15.70 -23.27 26.76
CA GLU A 86 -15.83 -21.80 26.73
C GLU A 86 -14.85 -21.15 25.74
N LEU A 87 -13.62 -21.64 25.68
CA LEU A 87 -12.60 -21.13 24.76
C LEU A 87 -12.98 -21.42 23.30
N VAL A 88 -13.54 -22.61 23.02
CA VAL A 88 -14.05 -22.96 21.69
C VAL A 88 -15.24 -22.08 21.33
N ALA A 89 -16.21 -21.91 22.22
CA ALA A 89 -17.36 -21.02 21.97
C ALA A 89 -16.93 -19.57 21.70
N ARG A 90 -15.89 -19.08 22.40
CA ARG A 90 -15.31 -17.76 22.13
C ARG A 90 -14.58 -17.70 20.78
N ALA A 91 -13.94 -18.79 20.35
CA ALA A 91 -13.34 -18.87 19.02
C ALA A 91 -14.40 -18.73 17.92
N ASP A 92 -15.53 -19.41 18.08
CA ASP A 92 -16.65 -19.38 17.14
C ASP A 92 -17.28 -17.98 17.07
N GLN A 93 -17.41 -17.29 18.22
CA GLN A 93 -17.85 -15.89 18.27
C GLN A 93 -16.91 -14.96 17.49
N LEU A 94 -15.59 -15.12 17.66
CA LEU A 94 -14.61 -14.30 16.93
C LEU A 94 -14.61 -14.59 15.43
N GLU A 95 -14.87 -15.83 15.02
CA GLU A 95 -15.04 -16.17 13.60
C GLU A 95 -16.31 -15.53 13.02
N ALA A 96 -17.42 -15.55 13.76
CA ALA A 96 -18.65 -14.88 13.34
C ALA A 96 -18.46 -13.35 13.23
N GLU A 97 -17.73 -12.75 14.17
CA GLU A 97 -17.38 -11.33 14.13
C GLU A 97 -16.47 -10.99 12.93
N GLU A 98 -15.50 -11.85 12.59
CA GLU A 98 -14.65 -11.67 11.41
C GLU A 98 -15.45 -11.72 10.11
N LYS A 99 -16.42 -12.64 10.01
CA LYS A 99 -17.35 -12.70 8.85
C LYS A 99 -18.14 -11.41 8.73
N ARG A 100 -18.74 -10.93 9.83
CA ARG A 100 -19.47 -9.65 9.84
C ARG A 100 -18.60 -8.48 9.40
N ILE A 101 -17.36 -8.38 9.91
CA ILE A 101 -16.41 -7.33 9.50
C ILE A 101 -16.10 -7.44 8.00
N SER A 102 -15.91 -8.66 7.48
CA SER A 102 -15.66 -8.88 6.05
C SER A 102 -16.85 -8.44 5.18
N ASP A 103 -18.08 -8.72 5.63
CA ASP A 103 -19.29 -8.30 4.92
C ASP A 103 -19.45 -6.77 4.93
N GLU A 104 -19.20 -6.14 6.08
CA GLU A 104 -19.20 -4.67 6.23
C GLU A 104 -18.10 -4.01 5.38
N GLU A 105 -16.90 -4.60 5.30
CA GLU A 105 -15.82 -4.16 4.39
C GLU A 105 -16.27 -4.27 2.91
N GLY A 106 -17.01 -5.31 2.55
CA GLY A 106 -17.60 -5.48 1.22
C GLY A 106 -18.58 -4.35 0.88
N GLN A 107 -19.57 -4.12 1.74
CA GLN A 107 -20.56 -3.05 1.57
C GLN A 107 -19.92 -1.65 1.53
N LEU A 108 -18.88 -1.43 2.33
CA LEU A 108 -18.15 -0.17 2.33
C LEU A 108 -17.42 0.06 1.00
N ASN A 109 -16.80 -0.98 0.42
CA ASN A 109 -16.14 -0.88 -0.87
C ASN A 109 -17.16 -0.59 -1.99
N GLU A 110 -18.33 -1.22 -1.97
CA GLU A 110 -19.42 -0.91 -2.91
C GLU A 110 -19.88 0.55 -2.77
N SER A 111 -20.01 1.04 -1.53
CA SER A 111 -20.37 2.44 -1.24
C SER A 111 -19.30 3.42 -1.73
N LEU A 112 -18.02 3.11 -1.53
CA LEU A 112 -16.89 3.90 -2.05
C LEU A 112 -16.87 3.93 -3.57
N ASP A 113 -17.08 2.78 -4.24
CA ASP A 113 -17.13 2.71 -5.69
C ASP A 113 -18.31 3.52 -6.26
N ALA A 114 -19.48 3.43 -5.63
CA ALA A 114 -20.65 4.23 -6.00
C ALA A 114 -20.36 5.73 -5.85
N PHE A 115 -19.79 6.13 -4.71
CA PHE A 115 -19.41 7.51 -4.43
C PHE A 115 -18.39 8.05 -5.46
N LEU A 116 -17.38 7.27 -5.82
CA LEU A 116 -16.38 7.66 -6.81
C LEU A 116 -16.99 7.81 -8.22
N ARG A 117 -17.95 6.97 -8.59
CA ARG A 117 -18.70 7.11 -9.85
C ARG A 117 -19.53 8.40 -9.85
N GLU A 118 -20.28 8.66 -8.78
CA GLU A 118 -21.09 9.88 -8.63
C GLU A 118 -20.22 11.14 -8.73
N ARG A 119 -19.09 11.17 -8.01
CA ARG A 119 -18.11 12.26 -8.11
C ARG A 119 -17.55 12.42 -9.53
N GLY A 120 -17.28 11.30 -10.21
CA GLY A 120 -16.83 11.30 -11.60
C GLY A 120 -17.85 11.92 -12.56
N GLU A 121 -19.13 11.57 -12.43
CA GLU A 121 -20.21 12.13 -13.24
C GLU A 121 -20.44 13.62 -12.93
N LEU A 122 -20.41 14.03 -11.65
CA LEU A 122 -20.53 15.43 -11.26
C LEU A 122 -19.38 16.28 -11.84
N LEU A 123 -18.15 15.76 -11.84
CA LEU A 123 -17.01 16.43 -12.48
C LEU A 123 -17.18 16.55 -14.00
N LYS A 124 -17.74 15.54 -14.67
CA LYS A 124 -18.06 15.62 -16.10
C LYS A 124 -19.14 16.65 -16.38
N GLN A 125 -20.20 16.71 -15.56
CA GLN A 125 -21.27 17.70 -15.67
C GLN A 125 -20.73 19.13 -15.49
N LEU A 126 -19.90 19.36 -14.47
CA LEU A 126 -19.22 20.64 -14.26
C LEU A 126 -18.32 21.02 -15.44
N ALA A 127 -17.57 20.07 -16.00
CA ALA A 127 -16.73 20.31 -17.17
C ALA A 127 -17.56 20.63 -18.43
N ALA A 128 -18.69 19.95 -18.62
CA ALA A 128 -19.61 20.23 -19.72
C ALA A 128 -20.28 21.62 -19.59
N GLN A 129 -20.73 21.98 -18.39
CA GLN A 129 -21.30 23.31 -18.11
C GLN A 129 -20.26 24.44 -18.29
N ALA A 130 -19.00 24.21 -17.92
CA ALA A 130 -17.90 25.16 -18.15
C ALA A 130 -17.67 25.49 -19.63
N SER A 131 -18.02 24.56 -20.52
CA SER A 131 -17.86 24.73 -21.96
C SER A 131 -18.99 25.52 -22.63
N ALA A 132 -20.15 25.64 -21.99
CA ALA A 132 -21.38 26.09 -22.65
C ALA A 132 -21.74 27.57 -22.45
N GLN A 133 -21.49 28.21 -21.29
CA GLN A 133 -22.06 29.56 -21.06
C GLN A 133 -21.29 30.56 -20.18
N ASN A 134 -20.25 30.18 -19.43
CA ASN A 134 -19.41 31.15 -18.69
C ASN A 134 -18.09 30.51 -18.23
N ARG A 135 -17.07 30.55 -19.09
CA ARG A 135 -15.75 29.96 -18.80
C ARG A 135 -15.12 30.52 -17.52
N ALA A 136 -15.30 31.80 -17.21
CA ALA A 136 -14.72 32.42 -16.03
C ALA A 136 -15.33 31.90 -14.71
N GLY A 137 -16.66 31.84 -14.63
CA GLY A 137 -17.37 31.36 -13.43
C GLY A 137 -17.14 29.87 -13.17
N ALA A 138 -17.16 29.04 -14.22
CA ALA A 138 -16.95 27.61 -14.06
C ALA A 138 -15.49 27.25 -13.73
N VAL A 139 -14.51 27.97 -14.28
CA VAL A 139 -13.10 27.84 -13.86
C VAL A 139 -12.94 28.21 -12.39
N GLN A 140 -13.59 29.28 -11.93
CA GLN A 140 -13.57 29.67 -10.52
C GLN A 140 -14.14 28.57 -9.62
N THR A 141 -15.29 27.98 -9.96
CA THR A 141 -15.90 26.88 -9.17
C THR A 141 -15.01 25.64 -9.11
N VAL A 142 -14.36 25.27 -10.22
CA VAL A 142 -13.40 24.16 -10.26
C VAL A 142 -12.16 24.47 -9.44
N MET A 143 -11.64 25.70 -9.49
CA MET A 143 -10.51 26.13 -8.66
C MET A 143 -10.85 26.08 -7.18
N VAL A 144 -12.01 26.63 -6.78
CA VAL A 144 -12.48 26.58 -5.38
C VAL A 144 -12.66 25.15 -4.88
N SER A 145 -13.18 24.25 -5.73
CA SER A 145 -13.32 22.83 -5.38
C SER A 145 -11.96 22.13 -5.22
N ARG A 146 -10.98 22.48 -6.06
CA ARG A 146 -9.60 21.98 -5.93
C ARG A 146 -8.91 22.54 -4.69
N GLU A 147 -9.10 23.81 -4.37
CA GLU A 147 -8.58 24.43 -3.15
C GLU A 147 -9.16 23.78 -1.90
N LYS A 148 -10.47 23.52 -1.87
CA LYS A 148 -11.12 22.76 -0.77
C LYS A 148 -10.56 21.34 -0.62
N ASP A 149 -10.37 20.60 -1.72
CA ASP A 149 -9.77 19.25 -1.69
C ASP A 149 -8.31 19.30 -1.20
N LEU A 150 -7.53 20.28 -1.65
CA LEU A 150 -6.16 20.51 -1.17
C LEU A 150 -6.14 20.81 0.33
N ALA A 151 -6.98 21.74 0.81
CA ALA A 151 -7.08 22.07 2.23
C ALA A 151 -7.48 20.85 3.09
N SER A 152 -8.42 20.02 2.62
CA SER A 152 -8.78 18.76 3.30
C SER A 152 -7.62 17.77 3.35
N ARG A 153 -6.87 17.62 2.25
CA ARG A 153 -5.67 16.76 2.21
C ARG A 153 -4.57 17.26 3.14
N GLU A 154 -4.31 18.56 3.19
CA GLU A 154 -3.33 19.18 4.09
C GLU A 154 -3.72 18.96 5.55
N SER A 155 -5.00 19.16 5.90
CA SER A 155 -5.51 18.86 7.25
C SER A 155 -5.33 17.39 7.64
N ARG A 156 -5.58 16.45 6.70
CA ARG A 156 -5.36 15.01 6.92
C ARG A 156 -3.87 14.68 7.10
N LEU A 157 -2.98 15.30 6.33
CA LEU A 157 -1.54 15.13 6.49
C LEU A 157 -1.04 15.67 7.83
N ALA A 158 -1.49 16.87 8.22
CA ALA A 158 -1.16 17.47 9.50
C ALA A 158 -1.59 16.58 10.69
N LYS A 159 -2.80 16.00 10.64
CA LYS A 159 -3.27 15.03 11.65
C LYS A 159 -2.37 13.79 11.73
N ARG A 160 -1.94 13.23 10.60
CA ARG A 160 -1.05 12.06 10.55
C ARG A 160 0.35 12.38 11.08
N GLU A 161 0.89 13.53 10.72
CA GLU A 161 2.19 13.98 11.23
C GLU A 161 2.14 14.19 12.75
N ALA A 162 1.06 14.79 13.27
CA ALA A 162 0.86 14.93 14.71
C ALA A 162 0.75 13.57 15.43
N GLU A 163 0.06 12.59 14.84
CA GLU A 163 -0.03 11.24 15.40
C GLU A 163 1.32 10.52 15.39
N LEU A 164 2.08 10.61 14.29
CA LEU A 164 3.43 10.06 14.20
C LEU A 164 4.36 10.69 15.23
N ALA A 165 4.33 12.02 15.37
CA ALA A 165 5.11 12.73 16.39
C ALA A 165 4.76 12.26 17.81
N ARG A 166 3.48 12.01 18.12
CA ARG A 166 3.05 11.45 19.43
C ARG A 166 3.58 10.03 19.64
N ARG A 167 3.56 9.19 18.59
CA ARG A 167 4.10 7.83 18.65
C ARG A 167 5.61 7.84 18.87
N GLU A 168 6.35 8.68 18.15
CA GLU A 168 7.79 8.88 18.33
C GLU A 168 8.12 9.39 19.73
N ALA A 169 7.38 10.37 20.25
CA ALA A 169 7.54 10.83 21.63
C ALA A 169 7.27 9.72 22.66
N THR A 170 6.28 8.87 22.41
CA THR A 170 5.98 7.72 23.28
C THR A 170 7.11 6.69 23.26
N LEU A 171 7.65 6.39 22.07
CA LEU A 171 8.78 5.49 21.91
C LEU A 171 10.04 6.07 22.58
N ALA A 172 10.33 7.36 22.39
CA ALA A 172 11.45 8.03 23.03
C ALA A 172 11.35 8.01 24.57
N LYS A 173 10.14 8.17 25.13
CA LYS A 173 9.91 8.00 26.59
C LYS A 173 10.18 6.58 27.04
N ARG A 174 9.66 5.59 26.32
CA ARG A 174 9.93 4.17 26.61
C ARG A 174 11.41 3.87 26.53
N GLU A 175 12.11 4.32 25.49
CA GLU A 175 13.56 4.19 25.38
C GLU A 175 14.28 4.82 26.57
N LYS A 176 13.86 6.01 27.01
CA LYS A 176 14.41 6.65 28.21
C LYS A 176 14.16 5.84 29.49
N GLU A 177 12.98 5.25 29.65
CA GLU A 177 12.61 4.42 30.81
C GLU A 177 13.32 3.06 30.80
N THR A 178 13.43 2.42 29.63
CA THR A 178 14.08 1.11 29.48
C THR A 178 15.60 1.19 29.46
N CYS A 179 16.17 2.31 29.00
CA CYS A 179 17.63 2.51 28.92
C CYS A 179 18.18 3.45 30.01
N GLY A 180 17.34 4.05 30.85
CA GLY A 180 17.75 5.03 31.87
C GLY A 180 18.08 4.45 33.26
N VAL A 181 17.72 3.20 33.54
CA VAL A 181 17.96 2.56 34.86
C VAL A 181 19.23 1.67 34.88
N GLY A 182 19.97 1.62 33.78
CA GLY A 182 21.28 0.96 33.75
C GLY A 182 22.18 1.64 32.74
N GLY A 183 23.19 2.35 33.22
CA GLY A 183 24.15 3.09 32.40
C GLY A 183 24.73 2.23 31.27
N GLY A 184 24.78 2.82 30.07
CA GLY A 184 25.40 2.21 28.91
C GLY A 184 24.64 2.57 27.64
N THR A 185 25.03 3.70 27.03
CA THR A 185 24.78 3.98 25.62
C THR A 185 25.35 2.83 24.79
N THR A 186 24.51 1.84 24.48
CA THR A 186 24.80 0.85 23.45
C THR A 186 24.56 1.53 22.11
N ILE A 187 25.51 2.39 21.73
CA ILE A 187 25.91 2.45 20.33
C ILE A 187 26.17 0.99 19.96
N ILE A 188 25.41 0.41 19.02
CA ILE A 188 25.79 -0.86 18.41
C ILE A 188 27.01 -0.60 17.51
N GLN A 189 28.10 -0.11 18.10
CA GLN A 189 29.39 -0.65 17.77
C GLN A 189 29.29 -2.08 18.29
N ALA A 190 29.06 -3.03 17.37
CA ALA A 190 29.33 -4.41 17.68
C ALA A 190 30.68 -4.43 18.41
N PRO A 191 30.74 -4.86 19.69
CA PRO A 191 32.01 -4.94 20.38
C PRO A 191 32.92 -5.75 19.47
N ALA A 192 34.13 -5.23 19.21
CA ALA A 192 35.13 -5.97 18.47
C ALA A 192 35.18 -7.36 19.08
N SER A 193 34.68 -8.35 18.33
CA SER A 193 34.60 -9.71 18.84
C SER A 193 36.03 -10.07 19.25
N PRO A 194 36.26 -10.57 20.47
CA PRO A 194 37.60 -10.96 20.89
C PRO A 194 38.15 -11.86 19.79
N SER A 195 39.35 -11.53 19.30
CA SER A 195 40.00 -12.16 18.16
C SER A 195 40.21 -13.65 18.43
N GLY A 196 39.17 -14.43 18.18
CA GLY A 196 39.01 -15.79 18.65
C GLY A 196 37.62 -16.34 18.30
N SER A 197 37.00 -15.83 17.23
CA SER A 197 35.69 -16.31 16.79
C SER A 197 35.76 -17.83 16.56
N LYS A 198 34.82 -18.57 17.15
CA LYS A 198 34.64 -20.02 16.98
C LYS A 198 34.62 -20.47 15.51
N TYR A 199 34.33 -19.54 14.61
CA TYR A 199 34.25 -19.74 13.16
C TYR A 199 35.62 -19.64 12.49
N ARG A 200 35.80 -20.41 11.41
CA ARG A 200 36.98 -20.40 10.55
C ARG A 200 36.57 -20.10 9.11
N LYS A 201 37.55 -19.85 8.24
CA LYS A 201 37.34 -19.66 6.78
C LYS A 201 36.46 -20.75 6.17
N ARG A 202 36.67 -22.01 6.58
CA ARG A 202 35.90 -23.19 6.12
C ARG A 202 34.40 -23.12 6.43
N ASP A 203 33.99 -22.33 7.42
CA ASP A 203 32.57 -22.19 7.81
C ASP A 203 31.88 -21.07 7.01
N VAL A 204 32.61 -20.00 6.69
CA VAL A 204 32.08 -18.81 6.01
C VAL A 204 32.04 -18.96 4.48
N GLU A 205 33.11 -19.51 3.90
CA GLU A 205 33.27 -19.57 2.44
C GLU A 205 32.20 -20.42 1.73
N PRO A 206 31.77 -21.58 2.27
CA PRO A 206 30.65 -22.33 1.70
C PRO A 206 29.34 -21.54 1.72
N MET A 207 29.09 -20.70 2.73
CA MET A 207 27.89 -19.86 2.81
C MET A 207 27.88 -18.80 1.72
N LEU A 208 28.97 -18.06 1.54
CA LEU A 208 29.09 -17.07 0.47
C LEU A 208 28.96 -17.71 -0.91
N ARG A 209 29.62 -18.86 -1.13
CA ARG A 209 29.49 -19.63 -2.37
C ARG A 209 28.05 -20.09 -2.61
N ARG A 210 27.34 -20.52 -1.56
CA ARG A 210 25.92 -20.91 -1.65
C ARG A 210 25.03 -19.71 -1.95
N ALA A 211 25.26 -18.55 -1.33
CA ALA A 211 24.53 -17.32 -1.62
C ALA A 211 24.71 -16.88 -3.07
N ARG A 212 25.95 -16.85 -3.59
CA ARG A 212 26.24 -16.56 -5.01
C ARG A 212 25.56 -17.53 -5.97
N ARG A 213 25.56 -18.83 -5.63
CA ARG A 213 24.88 -19.86 -6.42
C ARG A 213 23.37 -19.66 -6.43
N ASP A 214 22.77 -19.36 -5.28
CA ASP A 214 21.32 -19.10 -5.16
C ASP A 214 20.94 -17.82 -5.93
N MET A 215 21.77 -16.77 -5.86
CA MET A 215 21.62 -15.56 -6.68
C MET A 215 21.69 -15.89 -8.17
N SER A 216 22.72 -16.62 -8.61
CA SER A 216 22.89 -17.02 -10.01
C SER A 216 21.72 -17.87 -10.51
N LYS A 217 21.29 -18.88 -9.74
CA LYS A 217 20.16 -19.76 -10.05
C LYS A 217 18.85 -18.97 -10.22
N LYS A 218 18.62 -17.96 -9.37
CA LYS A 218 17.43 -17.10 -9.45
C LYS A 218 17.60 -15.96 -10.46
N GLY A 219 18.81 -15.73 -10.98
CA GLY A 219 19.14 -14.57 -11.80
C GLY A 219 19.07 -13.24 -11.04
N ILE A 220 19.37 -13.23 -9.75
CA ILE A 220 19.43 -12.02 -8.91
C ILE A 220 20.82 -11.40 -9.06
N LEU A 221 20.88 -10.13 -9.39
CA LEU A 221 22.11 -9.35 -9.44
C LEU A 221 22.37 -8.69 -8.09
N GLN A 222 23.62 -8.31 -7.81
CA GLN A 222 23.94 -7.57 -6.58
C GLN A 222 23.19 -6.23 -6.52
N SER A 223 22.95 -5.57 -7.65
CA SER A 223 22.14 -4.35 -7.76
C SER A 223 20.65 -4.56 -7.50
N ASP A 224 20.16 -5.81 -7.52
CA ASP A 224 18.78 -6.15 -7.20
C ASP A 224 18.53 -6.36 -5.71
N LEU A 225 19.59 -6.51 -4.91
CA LEU A 225 19.47 -6.71 -3.48
C LEU A 225 19.03 -5.41 -2.77
N PRO A 226 18.28 -5.51 -1.65
CA PRO A 226 17.98 -4.37 -0.79
C PRO A 226 19.24 -3.61 -0.38
N ALA A 227 19.14 -2.29 -0.19
CA ALA A 227 20.29 -1.44 0.13
C ALA A 227 21.12 -1.94 1.32
N ALA A 228 20.45 -2.37 2.40
CA ALA A 228 21.10 -2.93 3.59
C ALA A 228 21.88 -4.23 3.32
N VAL A 229 21.50 -5.01 2.30
CA VAL A 229 22.07 -6.34 2.02
C VAL A 229 23.24 -6.24 1.01
N ARG A 230 23.27 -5.20 0.17
CA ARG A 230 24.27 -5.04 -0.90
C ARG A 230 25.72 -5.03 -0.40
N ALA A 231 25.95 -4.49 0.80
CA ALA A 231 27.28 -4.39 1.39
C ALA A 231 27.76 -5.68 2.08
N LEU A 232 26.85 -6.60 2.44
CA LEU A 232 27.15 -7.76 3.28
C LEU A 232 28.18 -8.72 2.66
N GLU A 233 28.18 -8.88 1.34
CA GLU A 233 29.19 -9.69 0.67
C GLU A 233 30.60 -9.08 0.81
N SER A 234 30.70 -7.77 0.61
CA SER A 234 31.96 -7.04 0.75
C SER A 234 32.42 -6.99 2.21
N GLU A 235 31.47 -6.87 3.14
CA GLU A 235 31.73 -6.87 4.57
C GLU A 235 32.23 -8.23 5.04
N ALA A 236 31.59 -9.33 4.62
CA ALA A 236 32.04 -10.67 4.92
C ALA A 236 33.46 -10.92 4.39
N THR A 237 33.74 -10.46 3.16
CA THR A 237 35.08 -10.59 2.55
C THR A 237 36.13 -9.78 3.29
N LYS A 238 35.82 -8.53 3.65
CA LYS A 238 36.71 -7.67 4.45
C LYS A 238 36.95 -8.24 5.84
N ALA A 239 35.93 -8.79 6.49
CA ALA A 239 36.05 -9.41 7.81
C ALA A 239 36.91 -10.69 7.76
N MET A 240 36.74 -11.54 6.75
CA MET A 240 37.63 -12.70 6.53
C MET A 240 39.09 -12.28 6.31
N ALA A 241 39.33 -11.21 5.55
CA ALA A 241 40.68 -10.68 5.32
C ALA A 241 41.35 -10.16 6.60
N LYS A 242 40.55 -9.70 7.57
CA LYS A 242 41.00 -9.24 8.90
C LYS A 242 41.09 -10.37 9.94
N GLY A 243 40.76 -11.61 9.57
CA GLY A 243 40.69 -12.74 10.49
C GLY A 243 39.47 -12.74 11.43
N ASP A 244 38.53 -11.80 11.26
CA ASP A 244 37.29 -11.75 12.04
C ASP A 244 36.21 -12.64 11.37
N TYR A 245 36.32 -13.95 11.60
CA TYR A 245 35.38 -14.91 11.04
C TYR A 245 34.01 -14.88 11.71
N GLY A 246 33.88 -14.30 12.91
CA GLY A 246 32.60 -14.11 13.58
C GLY A 246 31.72 -13.12 12.82
N ARG A 247 32.26 -11.93 12.54
CA ARG A 247 31.58 -10.92 11.72
C ARG A 247 31.35 -11.42 10.30
N ALA A 248 32.34 -12.12 9.73
CA ALA A 248 32.20 -12.66 8.38
C ALA A 248 31.08 -13.70 8.26
N HIS A 249 30.97 -14.60 9.25
CA HIS A 249 29.90 -15.60 9.32
C HIS A 249 28.53 -14.95 9.43
N PHE A 250 28.38 -13.96 10.32
CA PHE A 250 27.11 -13.24 10.50
C PHE A 250 26.66 -12.54 9.21
N ALA A 251 27.55 -11.78 8.56
CA ALA A 251 27.25 -11.10 7.30
C ALA A 251 26.93 -12.08 6.17
N ALA A 252 27.67 -13.20 6.05
CA ALA A 252 27.42 -14.24 5.05
C ALA A 252 26.07 -14.96 5.29
N ALA A 253 25.72 -15.24 6.54
CA ALA A 253 24.45 -15.86 6.91
C ALA A 253 23.26 -14.94 6.59
N GLN A 254 23.36 -13.64 6.93
CA GLN A 254 22.34 -12.65 6.63
C GLN A 254 22.17 -12.45 5.11
N LEU A 255 23.26 -12.44 4.34
CA LEU A 255 23.21 -12.40 2.88
C LEU A 255 22.50 -13.64 2.31
N LEU A 256 22.88 -14.83 2.76
CA LEU A 256 22.28 -16.09 2.30
C LEU A 256 20.78 -16.14 2.61
N ALA A 257 20.37 -15.76 3.83
CA ALA A 257 18.96 -15.69 4.22
C ALA A 257 18.19 -14.69 3.35
N SER A 258 18.75 -13.50 3.11
CA SER A 258 18.15 -12.46 2.28
C SER A 258 17.96 -12.93 0.83
N VAL A 259 18.98 -13.53 0.22
CA VAL A 259 18.92 -14.08 -1.15
C VAL A 259 17.85 -15.17 -1.25
N ARG A 260 17.73 -16.03 -0.25
CA ARG A 260 16.72 -17.10 -0.21
C ARG A 260 15.31 -16.56 -0.08
N GLY A 261 15.12 -15.50 0.72
CA GLY A 261 13.84 -14.82 0.90
C GLY A 261 13.34 -14.09 -0.36
N ILE A 262 14.23 -13.66 -1.25
CA ILE A 262 13.81 -12.98 -2.49
C ILE A 262 13.08 -13.95 -3.42
N ARG A 263 11.83 -13.59 -3.77
CA ARG A 263 11.01 -14.25 -4.78
C ARG A 263 11.01 -13.44 -6.07
N VAL A 264 11.23 -14.10 -7.21
CA VAL A 264 11.16 -13.46 -8.54
C VAL A 264 9.70 -13.39 -8.97
N ASN A 265 9.01 -12.35 -8.52
CA ASN A 265 7.59 -12.08 -8.79
C ASN A 265 7.40 -10.77 -9.58
N LYS A 266 6.14 -10.39 -9.82
CA LYS A 266 5.76 -9.14 -10.51
C LYS A 266 6.48 -7.91 -9.94
N ASN A 267 6.48 -7.76 -8.62
CA ASN A 267 7.09 -6.60 -7.95
C ASN A 267 8.62 -6.57 -8.13
N PHE A 268 9.28 -7.73 -8.03
CA PHE A 268 10.72 -7.84 -8.26
C PHE A 268 11.09 -7.41 -9.69
N ILE A 269 10.36 -7.89 -10.70
CA ILE A 269 10.62 -7.55 -12.11
C ILE A 269 10.36 -6.07 -12.38
N ALA A 270 9.25 -5.51 -11.89
CA ALA A 270 8.95 -4.09 -12.03
C ALA A 270 10.05 -3.20 -11.42
N ALA A 271 10.50 -3.54 -10.21
CA ALA A 271 11.59 -2.82 -9.55
C ALA A 271 12.92 -2.93 -10.35
N LYS A 272 13.18 -4.09 -10.96
CA LYS A 272 14.38 -4.32 -11.78
C LYS A 272 14.35 -3.52 -13.08
N ILE A 273 13.22 -3.47 -13.77
CA ILE A 273 13.01 -2.61 -14.95
C ILE A 273 13.31 -1.16 -14.59
N ASN A 274 12.80 -0.66 -13.47
CA ASN A 274 13.05 0.71 -13.02
C ASN A 274 14.53 0.98 -12.74
N ARG A 275 15.25 0.03 -12.13
CA ARG A 275 16.70 0.14 -11.92
C ARG A 275 17.47 0.17 -13.24
N LEU A 276 17.13 -0.69 -14.19
CA LEU A 276 17.79 -0.73 -15.49
C LEU A 276 17.52 0.52 -16.32
N ASN A 277 16.28 1.04 -16.31
CA ASN A 277 15.94 2.29 -16.97
C ASN A 277 16.78 3.46 -16.44
N ARG A 278 16.99 3.53 -15.12
CA ARG A 278 17.88 4.53 -14.52
C ARG A 278 19.33 4.34 -14.94
N ALA A 279 19.83 3.11 -14.97
CA ALA A 279 21.20 2.81 -15.37
C ALA A 279 21.47 3.14 -16.85
N ILE A 280 20.47 2.97 -17.72
CA ILE A 280 20.57 3.25 -19.16
C ILE A 280 20.56 4.75 -19.44
N LYS A 281 19.71 5.53 -18.75
CA LYS A 281 19.62 6.99 -18.95
C LYS A 281 20.97 7.71 -18.80
N GLY A 282 21.88 7.18 -17.99
CA GLY A 282 23.21 7.75 -17.77
C GLY A 282 24.31 7.26 -18.72
N LYS A 283 24.03 6.34 -19.65
CA LYS A 283 25.06 5.71 -20.51
C LYS A 283 24.81 5.96 -22.00
N LYS A 284 25.85 6.38 -22.72
CA LYS A 284 25.86 6.41 -24.19
C LYS A 284 26.15 5.00 -24.70
N LEU A 285 25.13 4.32 -25.23
CA LEU A 285 25.27 3.01 -25.85
C LEU A 285 25.47 3.17 -27.36
N SER A 286 26.25 2.27 -27.99
CA SER A 286 26.32 2.22 -29.45
C SER A 286 24.96 1.85 -30.05
N ALA A 287 24.71 2.24 -31.31
CA ALA A 287 23.43 1.97 -31.98
C ALA A 287 23.07 0.47 -31.97
N SER A 288 24.05 -0.40 -32.20
CA SER A 288 23.87 -1.86 -32.13
C SER A 288 23.44 -2.33 -30.74
N LYS A 289 24.14 -1.89 -29.67
CA LYS A 289 23.78 -2.25 -28.29
C LYS A 289 22.41 -1.71 -27.91
N ASN A 290 22.07 -0.50 -28.35
CA ASN A 290 20.79 0.11 -28.08
C ASN A 290 19.64 -0.71 -28.72
N GLY A 291 19.80 -1.12 -29.98
CA GLY A 291 18.83 -1.99 -30.66
C GLY A 291 18.62 -3.33 -29.94
N GLU A 292 19.70 -3.96 -29.48
CA GLU A 292 19.62 -5.21 -28.72
C GLU A 292 18.93 -5.02 -27.35
N VAL A 293 19.27 -3.94 -26.63
CA VAL A 293 18.61 -3.58 -25.37
C VAL A 293 17.11 -3.36 -25.58
N THR A 294 16.70 -2.62 -26.61
CA THR A 294 15.27 -2.41 -26.93
C THR A 294 14.55 -3.72 -27.26
N LYS A 295 15.20 -4.63 -28.01
CA LYS A 295 14.63 -5.96 -28.32
C LYS A 295 14.45 -6.79 -27.05
N LEU A 296 15.46 -6.83 -26.18
CA LEU A 296 15.40 -7.56 -24.91
C LEU A 296 14.35 -6.97 -23.96
N PHE A 297 14.18 -5.65 -23.92
CA PHE A 297 13.11 -5.02 -23.13
C PHE A 297 11.74 -5.42 -23.63
N ARG A 298 11.48 -5.37 -24.94
CA ARG A 298 10.19 -5.81 -25.51
C ARG A 298 9.89 -7.26 -25.13
N GLN A 299 10.87 -8.16 -25.24
CA GLN A 299 10.72 -9.55 -24.83
C GLN A 299 10.50 -9.69 -23.32
N ALA A 300 11.19 -8.92 -22.49
CA ALA A 300 11.01 -8.94 -21.04
C ALA A 300 9.61 -8.46 -20.62
N THR A 301 9.09 -7.40 -21.26
CA THR A 301 7.75 -6.86 -21.01
C THR A 301 6.66 -7.84 -21.43
N ALA A 302 6.80 -8.51 -22.58
CA ALA A 302 5.86 -9.57 -22.99
C ALA A 302 5.83 -10.71 -21.95
N ASN A 303 6.99 -11.27 -21.59
CA ASN A 303 7.07 -12.30 -20.54
C ASN A 303 6.56 -11.83 -19.17
N PHE A 304 6.67 -10.53 -18.87
CA PHE A 304 6.13 -9.95 -17.65
C PHE A 304 4.59 -9.91 -17.66
N GLY A 305 3.98 -9.54 -18.80
CA GLY A 305 2.53 -9.60 -19.00
C GLY A 305 1.98 -11.02 -18.88
N ASP A 306 2.70 -11.99 -19.43
CA ASP A 306 2.34 -13.42 -19.41
C ASP A 306 2.60 -14.11 -18.05
N GLY A 307 3.05 -13.39 -17.03
CA GLY A 307 3.40 -13.96 -15.72
C GLY A 307 4.67 -14.83 -15.70
N ARG A 308 5.44 -14.87 -16.79
CA ARG A 308 6.69 -15.65 -16.95
C ARG A 308 7.90 -14.91 -16.34
N PHE A 309 7.83 -14.59 -15.05
CA PHE A 309 8.80 -13.71 -14.36
C PHE A 309 10.24 -14.22 -14.41
N SER A 310 10.47 -15.54 -14.31
CA SER A 310 11.83 -16.11 -14.41
C SER A 310 12.46 -15.87 -15.79
N THR A 311 11.66 -16.04 -16.86
CA THR A 311 12.11 -15.78 -18.24
C THR A 311 12.36 -14.30 -18.46
N ALA A 312 11.44 -13.44 -17.98
CA ALA A 312 11.61 -11.99 -18.01
C ALA A 312 12.91 -11.57 -17.29
N ASN A 313 13.18 -12.12 -16.11
CA ASN A 313 14.39 -11.84 -15.34
C ASN A 313 15.67 -12.21 -16.13
N GLY A 314 15.67 -13.37 -16.79
CA GLY A 314 16.78 -13.79 -17.64
C GLY A 314 17.07 -12.79 -18.78
N ARG A 315 16.02 -12.23 -19.40
CA ARG A 315 16.18 -11.18 -20.43
C ARG A 315 16.74 -9.88 -19.83
N LEU A 316 16.23 -9.46 -18.68
CA LEU A 316 16.74 -8.27 -17.97
C LEU A 316 18.20 -8.42 -17.53
N ASN A 317 18.64 -9.63 -17.17
CA ASN A 317 20.05 -9.90 -16.87
C ASN A 317 20.95 -9.72 -18.10
N LYS A 318 20.49 -10.10 -19.29
CA LYS A 318 21.23 -9.85 -20.53
C LYS A 318 21.36 -8.36 -20.81
N ILE A 319 20.30 -7.58 -20.59
CA ILE A 319 20.36 -6.11 -20.68
C ILE A 319 21.41 -5.56 -19.72
N HIS A 320 21.37 -5.99 -18.45
CA HIS A 320 22.37 -5.56 -17.46
C HIS A 320 23.81 -5.86 -17.91
N ALA A 321 24.04 -7.02 -18.53
CA ALA A 321 25.36 -7.38 -19.05
C ALA A 321 25.81 -6.49 -20.22
N LEU A 322 24.90 -6.09 -21.11
CA LEU A 322 25.21 -5.22 -22.26
C LEU A 322 25.57 -3.79 -21.84
N ILE A 323 24.95 -3.32 -20.76
CA ILE A 323 25.10 -1.94 -20.28
C ILE A 323 26.17 -1.78 -19.21
N ARG A 324 26.74 -2.87 -18.67
CA ARG A 324 27.83 -2.77 -17.69
C ARG A 324 29.09 -2.29 -18.37
#